data_AF-A0A4R2LEI0-F1
#
_entry.id   AF-A0A4R2LEI0-F1
#
_cell.length_a   1.000
_cell.length_b   1.000
_cell.length_c   1.000
_cell.angle_alpha   90.00
_cell.angle_beta   90.00
_cell.angle_gamma   90.00
#
_symmetry.space_group_name_H-M   'P 1'
#
loop_
_entity.id
_entity.type
_entity.pdbx_description
1 polymer ?
#
loop_
_entity_poly.entity_id
_entity_poly.type
_entity_poly.pdbx_seq_one_letter_code
_entity_poly.pdbx_strand_id
1 'polypeptide(L)' 'MVPLILRLPSVLCARGRSRSAHYADIQQGLFTHPVLIGARAVGWPADEVAALNAARIAGKSDEDIRALVRALEAARMVVV' A
#
# COMPACT_ATOMS: atom_id res chain seq x y z
N MET A 1 15.06 7.58 -10.20
CA MET A 1 15.04 6.45 -9.25
C MET A 1 14.20 5.35 -9.87
N VAL A 2 14.61 4.08 -9.73
CA VAL A 2 13.89 2.94 -10.33
C VAL A 2 12.72 2.55 -9.42
N PRO A 3 11.50 2.35 -9.95
CA PRO A 3 10.37 1.90 -9.15
C PRO A 3 10.66 0.54 -8.49
N LEU A 4 10.55 0.47 -7.17
CA LEU A 4 10.77 -0.75 -6.40
C LEU A 4 9.45 -1.38 -6.00
N ILE A 5 9.31 -2.70 -6.18
CA ILE A 5 8.13 -3.44 -5.72
C ILE A 5 8.48 -4.32 -4.52
N LEU A 6 7.79 -4.09 -3.40
CA LEU A 6 7.95 -4.82 -2.15
C LEU A 6 7.04 -6.05 -2.10
N ARG A 7 7.58 -7.17 -1.63
CA ARG A 7 6.83 -8.41 -1.35
C ARG A 7 6.23 -8.37 0.04
N LEU A 8 5.21 -9.18 0.28
CA LEU A 8 4.46 -9.21 1.55
C LEU A 8 5.34 -9.17 2.81
N PRO A 9 6.43 -9.97 2.97
CA PRO A 9 7.27 -9.91 4.17
C PRO A 9 7.90 -8.53 4.40
N SER A 10 8.40 -7.90 3.33
CA SER A 10 9.00 -6.56 3.39
C SER A 10 7.95 -5.51 3.75
N VAL A 11 6.74 -5.62 3.20
CA VAL A 11 5.67 -4.67 3.55
C VAL A 11 5.21 -4.85 5.00
N LEU A 12 5.10 -6.09 5.48
CA LEU A 12 4.76 -6.35 6.89
C LEU A 12 5.80 -5.76 7.84
N CYS A 13 7.08 -5.93 7.51
CA CYS A 13 8.19 -5.35 8.26
C CYS A 13 8.15 -3.81 8.25
N ALA A 14 8.00 -3.20 7.08
CA ALA A 14 7.97 -1.74 6.93
C ALA A 14 6.80 -1.07 7.67
N ARG A 15 5.67 -1.77 7.81
CA ARG A 15 4.46 -1.23 8.47
C ARG A 15 4.35 -1.61 9.94
N GLY A 16 5.10 -2.62 10.40
CA GLY A 16 4.95 -3.18 11.75
C GLY A 16 3.57 -3.83 12.00
N ARG A 17 2.94 -4.41 10.97
CA ARG A 17 1.60 -5.03 11.07
C ARG A 17 1.66 -6.53 10.83
N SER A 18 0.77 -7.28 11.47
CA SER A 18 0.58 -8.70 11.19
C SER A 18 -0.04 -8.93 9.80
N ARG A 19 0.07 -10.16 9.30
CA ARG A 19 -0.50 -10.53 8.00
C ARG A 19 -2.02 -10.37 7.99
N SER A 20 -2.71 -10.82 9.05
CA SER A 20 -4.17 -10.71 9.14
C SER A 20 -4.63 -9.25 9.20
N ALA A 21 -3.97 -8.44 10.03
CA ALA A 21 -4.27 -7.00 10.14
C ALA A 21 -4.08 -6.30 8.78
N HIS A 22 -3.03 -6.65 8.04
CA HIS A 22 -2.82 -6.07 6.72
C HIS A 22 -3.96 -6.33 5.74
N TYR A 23 -4.43 -7.57 5.65
CA TYR A 23 -5.53 -7.89 4.75
C TYR A 23 -6.84 -7.27 5.23
N ALA A 24 -7.06 -7.16 6.55
CA ALA A 24 -8.19 -6.40 7.09
C ALA A 24 -8.10 -4.92 6.71
N ASP A 25 -6.93 -4.30 6.81
CA ASP A 25 -6.69 -2.91 6.42
C ASP A 25 -6.97 -2.69 4.92
N ILE A 26 -6.59 -3.66 4.05
CA ILE A 26 -6.95 -3.61 2.61
C ILE A 26 -8.47 -3.67 2.42
N GLN A 27 -9.16 -4.60 3.08
CA GLN A 27 -10.62 -4.73 2.97
C GLN A 27 -11.37 -3.48 3.48
N GLN A 28 -10.79 -2.77 4.45
CA GLN A 28 -11.32 -1.52 4.99
C GLN A 28 -10.94 -0.28 4.16
N GLY A 29 -10.17 -0.45 3.08
CA GLY A 29 -9.67 0.63 2.24
C GLY A 29 -8.57 1.47 2.89
N LEU A 30 -7.98 1.00 3.98
CA LEU A 30 -6.89 1.69 4.71
C LEU A 30 -5.50 1.37 4.14
N PHE A 31 -5.44 0.52 3.13
CA PHE A 31 -4.21 0.20 2.42
C PHE A 31 -4.50 -0.16 0.96
N THR A 32 -3.53 0.09 0.08
CA THR A 32 -3.66 -0.18 -1.36
C THR A 32 -3.73 -1.68 -1.67
N HIS A 33 -4.47 -2.03 -2.71
CA HIS A 33 -4.50 -3.37 -3.27
C HIS A 33 -3.12 -3.77 -3.82
N PRO A 34 -2.76 -5.06 -3.73
CA PRO A 34 -1.55 -5.56 -4.35
C PRO A 34 -1.57 -5.43 -5.88
N VAL A 35 -0.40 -5.23 -6.46
CA VAL A 35 -0.15 -5.33 -7.89
C VAL A 35 0.28 -6.76 -8.23
N LEU A 36 -0.27 -7.31 -9.30
CA LEU A 36 0.17 -8.58 -9.88
C LEU A 36 1.52 -8.39 -10.56
N ILE A 37 2.54 -9.12 -10.11
CA ILE A 37 3.89 -9.13 -10.72
C ILE A 37 4.08 -10.38 -11.60
N GLY A 38 3.24 -11.40 -11.39
CA GLY A 38 3.25 -12.63 -12.18
C GLY A 38 2.15 -13.59 -11.74
N ALA A 39 2.10 -14.78 -12.36
CA ALA A 39 0.98 -15.73 -12.24
C ALA A 39 0.59 -16.11 -10.79
N ARG A 40 1.56 -16.12 -9.86
CA ARG A 40 1.33 -16.42 -8.43
C ARG A 40 2.00 -15.40 -7.51
N ALA A 41 2.26 -14.20 -8.03
CA ALA A 41 3.15 -13.24 -7.41
C ALA A 41 2.48 -11.87 -7.30
N VAL A 42 2.43 -11.34 -6.07
CA VAL A 42 1.89 -10.01 -5.76
C VAL A 42 2.88 -9.13 -5.01
N GLY A 43 2.81 -7.82 -5.20
CA GLY A 43 3.57 -6.87 -4.39
C GLY A 43 2.99 -5.47 -4.38
N TRP A 44 3.66 -4.57 -3.68
CA TRP A 44 3.24 -3.19 -3.49
C TRP A 44 4.37 -2.25 -3.90
N PRO A 45 4.09 -1.17 -4.64
CA PRO A 45 5.11 -0.17 -4.95
C PRO A 45 5.66 0.44 -3.65
N ALA A 46 6.99 0.53 -3.53
CA ALA A 46 7.65 1.00 -2.32
C ALA A 46 7.23 2.43 -1.94
N ASP A 47 7.03 3.28 -2.96
CA ASP A 47 6.63 4.68 -2.79
C ASP A 47 5.27 4.80 -2.11
N GLU A 48 4.34 3.90 -2.42
CA GLU A 48 3.00 3.90 -1.85
C GLU A 48 2.98 3.38 -0.41
N VAL A 49 3.78 2.35 -0.15
CA VAL A 49 3.99 1.86 1.22
C VAL A 49 4.56 2.97 2.09
N ALA A 50 5.55 3.71 1.58
CA ALA A 50 6.14 4.86 2.27
C ALA A 50 5.12 5.98 2.48
N ALA A 51 4.33 6.34 1.47
CA ALA A 51 3.31 7.38 1.56
C ALA A 51 2.22 7.05 2.60
N LEU A 52 1.73 5.81 2.61
CA LEU A 52 0.72 5.36 3.58
C LEU A 52 1.27 5.31 5.00
N ASN A 53 2.52 4.85 5.17
CA ASN A 53 3.19 4.89 6.46
C ASN A 53 3.38 6.33 6.96
N ALA A 54 3.81 7.25 6.09
CA ALA A 54 3.96 8.66 6.43
C ALA A 54 2.62 9.29 6.83
N ALA A 55 1.54 8.98 6.11
CA ALA A 55 0.19 9.43 6.45
C ALA A 55 -0.26 8.92 7.83
N ARG A 56 0.03 7.65 8.15
CA ARG A 56 -0.29 7.07 9.45
C ARG A 56 0.54 7.68 10.58
N ILE A 57 1.84 7.90 10.36
CA ILE A 57 2.74 8.58 11.31
C ILE A 57 2.29 10.03 11.55
N ALA A 58 1.80 10.71 10.53
CA ALA A 58 1.25 12.06 10.63
C ALA A 58 -0.11 12.13 11.36
N GLY A 59 -0.67 10.98 11.79
CA GLY A 59 -1.93 10.94 12.52
C GLY A 59 -3.16 11.27 11.67
N LYS A 60 -3.08 11.08 10.35
CA LYS A 60 -4.23 11.30 9.46
C LYS A 60 -5.40 10.40 9.84
N SER A 61 -6.61 10.92 9.62
CA SER A 61 -7.83 10.15 9.86
C SER A 61 -7.92 8.96 8.89
N ASP A 62 -8.70 7.95 9.27
CA ASP A 62 -8.95 6.81 8.39
C ASP A 62 -9.60 7.23 7.06
N GLU A 63 -10.40 8.30 7.06
CA GLU A 63 -11.01 8.84 5.84
C GLU A 63 -9.97 9.47 4.90
N ASP A 64 -9.03 10.24 5.45
CA ASP A 64 -7.93 10.81 4.67
C ASP A 64 -7.02 9.71 4.10
N ILE A 65 -6.83 8.63 4.84
CA ILE A 65 -6.05 7.47 4.39
C ILE A 65 -6.78 6.76 3.24
N ARG A 66 -8.10 6.57 3.33
CA ARG A 66 -8.89 6.02 2.21
C ARG A 66 -8.80 6.90 0.96
N ALA A 67 -8.91 8.22 1.14
CA ALA A 67 -8.76 9.17 0.04
C ALA A 67 -7.37 9.07 -0.60
N LEU A 68 -6.31 8.98 0.22
CA LEU A 68 -4.94 8.79 -0.24
C LEU A 68 -4.77 7.46 -0.98
N VAL A 69 -5.31 6.35 -0.47
CA VAL A 69 -5.27 5.05 -1.16
C VAL A 69 -5.88 5.15 -2.55
N ARG A 70 -7.07 5.76 -2.69
CA ARG A 70 -7.72 5.95 -3.99
C ARG A 70 -6.87 6.81 -4.93
N ALA A 71 -6.27 7.88 -4.42
CA ALA A 71 -5.40 8.73 -5.21
C ALA A 71 -4.15 7.99 -5.72
N LEU A 72 -3.53 7.17 -4.87
CA LEU A 72 -2.37 6.35 -5.23
C LEU A 72 -2.75 5.29 -6.27
N GLU A 73 -3.85 4.57 -6.08
CA GLU A 73 -4.33 3.56 -7.03
C GLU A 73 -4.73 4.18 -8.38
N ALA A 74 -5.35 5.37 -8.38
CA ALA A 74 -5.66 6.10 -9.61
C ALA A 74 -4.38 6.54 -10.32
N ALA A 75 -3.37 7.03 -9.59
CA ALA A 75 -2.09 7.42 -10.16
C ALA A 75 -1.38 6.25 -10.85
N ARG A 76 -1.52 5.01 -10.33
CA ARG A 76 -0.99 3.81 -11.00
C ARG A 76 -1.58 3.59 -12.39
N MET A 77 -2.88 3.86 -12.57
CA MET A 77 -3.59 3.62 -13.84
C MET A 77 -3.28 4.67 -14.91
N VAL A 78 -2.82 5.86 -14.51
CA VAL A 78 -2.53 6.97 -15.44
C VAL A 78 -1.16 6.80 -16.10
N VAL A 79 -0.27 6.00 -15.53
CA VAL A 79 1.04 5.70 -16.12
C VAL A 79 0.88 4.56 -17.14
N VAL A 80 0.20 4.86 -18.26
CA VAL A 80 0.14 4.04 -19.48
C VAL A 80 0.45 4.91 -20.69
#